data_AF-A0A2J0N311-F1
#
_entry.id   AF-A0A2J0N311-F1
#
_cell.length_a   1.000
_cell.length_b   1.000
_cell.length_c   1.000
_cell.angle_alpha   90.00
_cell.angle_beta   90.00
_cell.angle_gamma   90.00
#
_symmetry.space_group_name_H-M   'P 1'
#
loop_
_entity.id
_entity.type
_entity.pdbx_description
1 polymer ?
#
loop_
_entity_poly.entity_id
_entity_poly.type
_entity_poly.pdbx_seq_one_letter_code
_entity_poly.pdbx_strand_id
1 'polypeptide(L)'
;MSKDMLGIAIRKLVTLPNNVLGIVCDLLEKLIDPEWVMALKKFLRKENPWPEHQWREENGVIYFSVTSDGATGEEWISRLEGKGFRVKDSAKSILRSSNFQPTSGKTTEVVVLKGMLFSDNERITKNIRAKAKSGEFTGRNLSDPN
;
A
#
# COMPACT_ATOMS: atom_id res chain seq x y z
N MET A 1 -13.90 -6.60 36.20
CA MET A 1 -15.03 -7.54 36.08
C MET A 1 -15.03 -8.17 34.69
N SER A 2 -14.23 -9.21 34.49
CA SER A 2 -14.38 -10.14 33.37
C SER A 2 -15.56 -11.06 33.69
N LYS A 3 -16.80 -10.56 33.55
CA LYS A 3 -17.97 -11.44 33.51
C LYS A 3 -17.69 -12.53 32.48
N ASP A 4 -18.22 -13.73 32.68
CA ASP A 4 -18.08 -14.92 31.82
C ASP A 4 -18.44 -14.63 30.35
N MET A 5 -17.57 -13.93 29.63
CA MET A 5 -17.77 -13.49 28.25
C MET A 5 -17.73 -14.69 27.32
N LEU A 6 -16.91 -15.68 27.66
CA LEU A 6 -16.83 -16.94 26.92
C LEU A 6 -18.15 -17.71 27.00
N GLY A 7 -18.69 -17.93 28.20
CA GLY A 7 -19.95 -18.65 28.35
C GLY A 7 -21.15 -17.88 27.79
N ILE A 8 -21.12 -16.55 27.75
CA ILE A 8 -22.13 -15.75 27.04
C ILE A 8 -21.99 -15.93 25.51
N ALA A 9 -20.77 -15.87 24.97
CA ALA A 9 -20.52 -16.04 23.55
C ALA A 9 -20.93 -17.43 23.04
N ILE A 10 -20.55 -18.49 23.77
CA ILE A 10 -20.91 -19.88 23.43
C ILE A 10 -22.43 -20.05 23.43
N ARG A 11 -23.14 -19.56 24.47
CA ARG A 11 -24.60 -19.66 24.53
C ARG A 11 -25.27 -18.98 23.33
N LYS A 12 -24.79 -17.80 22.92
CA LYS A 12 -25.31 -17.11 21.73
C LYS A 12 -25.01 -17.89 20.45
N LEU A 13 -23.80 -18.43 20.31
CA LEU A 13 -23.39 -19.21 19.14
C LEU A 13 -24.30 -20.44 18.94
N VAL A 14 -24.57 -21.19 20.01
CA VAL A 14 -25.39 -22.42 19.98
C VAL A 14 -26.86 -22.15 19.63
N THR A 15 -27.34 -20.91 19.85
CA THR A 15 -28.72 -20.54 19.48
C THR A 15 -28.88 -20.11 18.02
N LEU A 16 -27.79 -20.00 17.25
CA LEU A 16 -27.86 -19.56 15.86
C LEU A 16 -28.32 -20.68 14.93
N PRO A 17 -29.09 -20.36 13.88
CA PRO A 17 -29.40 -21.31 12.81
C PRO A 17 -28.13 -21.86 12.13
N ASN A 18 -28.14 -23.14 11.73
CA ASN A 18 -26.97 -23.79 11.11
C ASN A 18 -26.45 -23.06 9.87
N ASN A 19 -27.33 -22.45 9.08
CA ASN A 19 -26.94 -21.68 7.89
C ASN A 19 -26.19 -20.37 8.23
N VAL A 20 -26.27 -19.89 9.48
CA VAL A 20 -25.58 -18.70 9.97
C VAL A 20 -24.25 -19.07 10.66
N LEU A 21 -24.15 -20.29 11.21
CA LEU A 21 -22.92 -20.74 11.89
C LEU A 21 -21.69 -20.67 10.99
N GLY A 22 -21.81 -21.04 9.71
CA GLY A 22 -20.69 -20.94 8.76
C GLY A 22 -20.17 -19.50 8.64
N ILE A 23 -21.07 -18.53 8.49
CA ILE A 23 -20.72 -17.10 8.40
C ILE A 23 -20.03 -16.62 9.68
N VAL A 24 -20.49 -17.09 10.84
CA VAL A 24 -19.88 -16.71 12.13
C VAL A 24 -18.51 -17.34 12.30
N CYS A 25 -18.30 -18.58 11.87
CA CYS A 25 -16.97 -19.21 11.86
C CYS A 25 -15.99 -18.41 10.99
N ASP A 26 -16.39 -18.07 9.76
CA ASP A 26 -15.56 -17.23 8.86
C ASP A 26 -15.20 -15.89 9.52
N LEU A 27 -16.17 -15.24 10.18
CA LEU A 27 -15.94 -13.98 10.88
C LEU A 27 -14.96 -14.14 12.06
N LEU A 28 -15.10 -15.21 12.85
CA LEU A 28 -14.20 -15.48 13.98
C LEU A 28 -12.77 -15.72 13.50
N GLU A 29 -12.59 -16.43 12.39
CA GLU A 29 -11.28 -16.60 11.76
C GLU A 29 -10.68 -15.25 11.33
N LYS A 30 -11.48 -14.37 10.72
CA LYS A 30 -11.03 -13.01 10.35
C LYS A 30 -10.68 -12.16 11.56
N LEU A 31 -11.40 -12.29 12.67
CA LEU A 31 -11.15 -11.51 13.90
C LEU A 31 -9.83 -11.86 14.61
N ILE A 32 -9.12 -12.90 14.18
CA ILE A 32 -7.74 -13.18 14.63
C ILE A 32 -6.79 -12.08 14.15
N ASP A 33 -7.06 -11.50 12.98
CA ASP A 33 -6.25 -10.44 12.39
C ASP A 33 -6.64 -9.06 12.96
N PRO A 34 -5.70 -8.33 13.60
CA PRO A 34 -5.95 -6.99 14.12
C PRO A 34 -6.47 -6.00 13.07
N GLU A 35 -6.09 -6.15 11.80
CA GLU A 35 -6.57 -5.31 10.71
C GLU A 35 -8.07 -5.50 10.49
N TRP A 36 -8.53 -6.75 10.48
CA TRP A 36 -9.95 -7.09 10.38
C TRP A 36 -10.76 -6.63 11.58
N VAL A 37 -10.20 -6.68 12.80
CA VAL A 37 -10.86 -6.13 14.00
C VAL A 37 -11.06 -4.62 13.85
N MET A 38 -10.06 -3.90 13.35
CA MET A 38 -10.15 -2.46 13.12
C MET A 38 -11.12 -2.11 11.99
N ALA A 39 -11.09 -2.85 10.89
CA ALA A 39 -12.04 -2.72 9.79
C ALA A 39 -13.48 -2.94 10.28
N LEU A 40 -13.75 -4.02 11.02
CA LEU A 40 -15.08 -4.29 11.56
C LEU A 40 -15.56 -3.16 12.47
N LYS A 41 -14.69 -2.62 13.34
CA LYS A 41 -15.05 -1.46 14.19
C LYS A 41 -15.46 -0.24 13.37
N LYS A 42 -14.71 0.09 12.32
CA LYS A 42 -15.04 1.20 11.40
C LYS A 42 -16.38 0.95 10.71
N PHE A 43 -16.57 -0.26 10.18
CA PHE A 43 -17.83 -0.67 9.54
C PHE A 43 -19.03 -0.51 10.48
N LEU A 44 -18.93 -0.99 11.73
CA LEU A 44 -19.99 -0.85 12.73
C LEU A 44 -20.30 0.62 13.09
N ARG A 45 -19.35 1.54 12.90
CA ARG A 45 -19.52 2.99 13.07
C ARG A 45 -20.02 3.70 11.81
N LYS A 46 -20.27 2.97 10.72
CA LYS A 46 -20.56 3.51 9.38
C LYS A 46 -19.42 4.38 8.82
N GLU A 47 -18.19 4.13 9.27
CA GLU A 47 -16.98 4.69 8.70
C GLU A 47 -16.46 3.78 7.58
N ASN A 48 -15.66 4.29 6.64
CA ASN A 48 -15.04 3.45 5.61
C ASN A 48 -13.98 2.52 6.25
N PRO A 49 -14.20 1.19 6.29
CA PRO A 49 -13.26 0.25 6.88
C PRO A 49 -11.97 0.12 6.07
N TRP A 50 -12.07 0.29 4.76
CA TRP A 50 -11.00 0.15 3.78
C TRP A 50 -10.81 1.50 3.10
N PRO A 51 -10.08 2.44 3.73
CA PRO A 51 -9.87 3.76 3.13
C PRO A 51 -9.36 3.57 1.71
N GLU A 52 -9.91 4.35 0.76
CA GLU A 52 -9.47 4.29 -0.63
C GLU A 52 -7.95 4.41 -0.65
N HIS A 53 -7.30 3.35 -1.13
CA HIS A 53 -5.88 3.41 -1.34
C HIS A 53 -5.62 4.54 -2.35
N GLN A 54 -4.67 5.42 -2.06
CA GLN A 54 -4.20 6.43 -3.03
C GLN A 54 -3.47 5.81 -4.23
N TRP A 55 -3.57 4.49 -4.37
CA TRP A 55 -3.00 3.70 -5.43
C TRP A 55 -4.05 2.72 -5.96
N ARG A 56 -4.02 2.51 -7.27
CA ARG A 56 -4.84 1.52 -7.97
C ARG A 56 -3.95 0.41 -8.50
N GLU A 57 -4.47 -0.81 -8.59
CA GLU A 57 -3.78 -1.91 -9.23
C GLU A 57 -4.61 -2.49 -10.36
N GLU A 58 -3.99 -2.60 -11.53
CA GLU A 58 -4.61 -3.12 -12.75
C GLU A 58 -3.61 -4.08 -13.41
N ASN A 59 -4.02 -5.34 -13.62
CA ASN A 59 -3.22 -6.36 -14.31
C ASN A 59 -1.78 -6.51 -13.78
N GLY A 60 -1.58 -6.45 -12.46
CA GLY A 60 -0.25 -6.56 -11.83
C GLY A 60 0.61 -5.30 -11.94
N VAL A 61 0.04 -4.16 -12.30
CA VAL A 61 0.68 -2.84 -12.29
C VAL A 61 0.04 -1.96 -11.23
N ILE A 62 0.84 -1.36 -10.34
CA ILE A 62 0.37 -0.40 -9.34
C ILE A 62 0.62 1.01 -9.85
N TYR A 63 -0.38 1.88 -9.71
CA TYR A 63 -0.30 3.30 -10.08
C TYR A 63 -0.64 4.17 -8.87
N PHE A 64 0.14 5.21 -8.61
CA PHE A 64 -0.14 6.20 -7.59
C PHE A 64 0.51 7.54 -7.88
N SER A 65 -0.03 8.62 -7.33
CA SER A 65 0.53 9.95 -7.51
C SER A 65 1.28 10.39 -6.26
N VAL A 66 2.45 11.00 -6.46
CA VAL A 66 3.22 11.64 -5.38
C VAL A 66 3.47 13.09 -5.73
N THR A 67 3.24 13.98 -4.77
CA THR A 67 3.59 15.40 -4.90
C THR A 67 4.90 15.65 -4.16
N SER A 68 5.89 16.18 -4.87
CA SER A 68 7.19 16.50 -4.30
C SER A 68 7.09 17.69 -3.34
N ASP A 69 7.63 17.56 -2.13
CA ASP A 69 7.59 18.59 -1.07
C ASP A 69 8.80 19.54 -1.06
N GLY A 70 9.70 19.42 -2.04
CA GLY A 70 10.93 20.21 -2.11
C GLY A 70 12.09 19.66 -1.28
N ALA A 71 11.97 18.46 -0.70
CA ALA A 71 13.03 17.88 0.13
C ALA A 71 14.38 17.75 -0.62
N THR A 72 15.40 18.34 -0.02
CA THR A 72 16.81 18.26 -0.41
C THR A 72 17.40 16.88 -0.16
N GLY A 73 18.58 16.61 -0.72
CA GLY A 73 19.30 15.36 -0.48
C GLY A 73 19.54 15.08 1.01
N GLU A 74 19.94 16.09 1.78
CA GLU A 74 20.17 15.94 3.23
C GLU A 74 18.88 15.68 4.01
N GLU A 75 17.78 16.32 3.61
CA GLU A 75 16.47 16.11 4.22
C GLU A 75 15.96 14.68 3.93
N TRP A 76 16.19 14.17 2.72
CA TRP A 76 15.89 12.77 2.39
C TRP A 76 16.72 11.79 3.22
N ILE A 77 18.02 12.03 3.39
CA ILE A 77 18.89 11.19 4.23
C ILE A 77 18.36 11.18 5.67
N SER A 78 18.12 12.36 6.23
CA SER A 78 17.62 12.53 7.61
C SER A 78 16.26 11.85 7.80
N ARG A 79 15.35 11.99 6.82
CA ARG A 79 14.01 11.39 6.85
C ARG A 79 14.06 9.85 6.79
N LEU A 80 14.95 9.28 5.98
CA LEU A 80 15.11 7.83 5.86
C LEU A 80 15.76 7.24 7.12
N GLU A 81 16.83 7.86 7.62
CA GLU A 81 17.53 7.40 8.82
C GLU A 81 16.69 7.57 10.09
N GLY A 82 15.94 8.67 10.20
CA GLY A 82 14.99 8.89 11.29
C GLY A 82 13.84 7.86 11.33
N LYS A 83 13.56 7.19 10.21
CA LYS A 83 12.63 6.05 10.12
C LYS A 83 13.29 4.69 10.34
N GLY A 84 14.58 4.65 10.67
CA GLY A 84 15.35 3.43 10.92
C GLY A 84 15.95 2.78 9.67
N PHE A 85 15.88 3.42 8.49
CA PHE A 85 16.51 2.90 7.28
C PHE A 85 17.99 3.27 7.23
N ARG A 86 18.87 2.30 6.96
CA ARG A 86 20.30 2.56 6.74
C ARG A 86 20.55 3.02 5.30
N VAL A 87 20.84 4.31 5.13
CA VAL A 87 21.24 4.87 3.82
C VAL A 87 22.74 4.63 3.61
N LYS A 88 23.11 3.90 2.55
CA LYS A 88 24.53 3.63 2.21
C LYS A 88 25.21 4.91 1.70
N ASP A 89 26.53 5.00 1.87
CA ASP A 89 27.32 6.16 1.45
C ASP A 89 27.21 6.45 -0.06
N SER A 90 27.09 5.41 -0.88
CA SER A 90 26.84 5.58 -2.32
C SER A 90 25.53 6.29 -2.61
N ALA A 91 24.45 5.96 -1.89
CA ALA A 91 23.17 6.64 -2.03
C ALA A 91 23.24 8.08 -1.48
N LYS A 92 23.92 8.29 -0.35
CA LYS A 92 24.16 9.64 0.19
C LYS A 92 24.92 10.52 -0.80
N SER A 93 25.94 9.97 -1.47
CA SER A 93 26.71 10.69 -2.49
C SER A 93 25.82 11.12 -3.68
N ILE A 94 24.90 10.26 -4.13
CA ILE A 94 23.95 10.60 -5.19
C ILE A 94 23.01 11.72 -4.74
N LEU A 95 22.42 11.60 -3.54
CA LEU A 95 21.51 12.60 -2.98
C LEU A 95 22.19 13.97 -2.78
N ARG A 96 23.49 13.99 -2.49
CA ARG A 96 24.31 15.20 -2.34
C ARG A 96 24.90 15.72 -3.64
N SER A 97 24.72 15.02 -4.76
CA SER A 97 25.30 15.41 -6.03
C SER A 97 24.59 16.63 -6.62
N SER A 98 25.29 17.41 -7.44
CA SER A 98 24.71 18.53 -8.19
C SER A 98 23.62 18.12 -9.17
N ASN A 99 23.55 16.83 -9.52
CA ASN A 99 22.51 16.28 -10.40
C ASN A 99 21.20 16.02 -9.66
N PHE A 100 21.21 15.94 -8.33
CA PHE A 100 19.99 15.81 -7.55
C PHE A 100 19.35 17.19 -7.37
N GLN A 101 18.27 17.44 -8.10
CA GLN A 101 17.52 18.69 -8.01
C GLN A 101 16.17 18.44 -7.32
N PRO A 102 15.96 19.01 -6.12
CA PRO A 102 14.68 18.94 -5.44
C PRO A 102 13.60 19.54 -6.32
N THR A 103 12.47 18.85 -6.42
CA THR A 103 11.27 19.39 -7.06
C THR A 103 10.27 19.72 -5.97
N SER A 104 9.54 20.83 -6.10
CA SER A 104 8.49 21.23 -5.15
C SER A 104 7.17 21.45 -5.89
N GLY A 105 6.08 20.98 -5.31
CA GLY A 105 4.73 21.11 -5.85
C GLY A 105 4.42 20.26 -7.09
N LYS A 106 5.41 19.56 -7.67
CA LYS A 106 5.20 18.72 -8.85
C LYS A 106 4.60 17.38 -8.45
N THR A 107 3.41 17.10 -8.99
CA THR A 107 2.79 15.79 -8.89
C THR A 107 3.27 14.89 -10.01
N THR A 108 3.75 13.70 -9.67
CA THR A 108 4.22 12.68 -10.63
C THR A 108 3.44 11.40 -10.40
N GLU A 109 2.89 10.81 -11.47
CA GLU A 109 2.35 9.45 -11.41
C GLU A 109 3.51 8.45 -11.43
N VAL A 110 3.54 7.58 -10.43
CA VAL A 110 4.50 6.50 -10.25
C VAL A 110 3.83 5.21 -10.65
N VAL A 111 4.54 4.42 -11.46
CA VAL A 111 4.10 3.13 -11.96
C VAL A 111 5.04 2.05 -11.45
N VAL A 112 4.50 1.05 -10.77
CA VAL A 112 5.27 -0.08 -10.23
C VAL A 112 4.84 -1.35 -10.94
N LEU A 113 5.76 -1.91 -11.73
CA LEU A 113 5.59 -3.18 -12.43
C LEU A 113 5.88 -4.33 -11.46
N LYS A 114 4.88 -5.15 -11.13
CA LYS A 114 5.12 -6.33 -10.28
C LYS A 114 5.95 -7.37 -11.03
N GLY A 115 6.73 -8.13 -10.26
CA GLY A 115 7.62 -9.17 -10.80
C GLY A 115 6.89 -10.24 -11.61
N MET A 116 5.60 -10.49 -11.33
CA MET A 116 4.76 -11.45 -12.06
C MET A 116 4.55 -11.11 -13.54
N LEU A 117 4.85 -9.88 -13.96
CA LEU A 117 4.81 -9.46 -15.37
C LEU A 117 6.00 -10.00 -16.18
N PHE A 118 6.95 -10.65 -15.52
CA PHE A 118 8.15 -11.22 -16.13
C PHE A 118 8.29 -12.66 -15.68
N SER A 119 8.54 -13.57 -16.62
CA SER A 119 9.03 -14.90 -16.25
C SER A 119 10.40 -14.77 -15.56
N ASP A 120 10.79 -15.74 -14.73
CA ASP A 120 12.05 -15.64 -13.96
C ASP A 120 13.28 -15.40 -14.86
N ASN A 121 13.32 -16.04 -16.02
CA ASN A 121 14.40 -15.87 -17.01
C ASN A 121 14.35 -14.52 -17.73
N GLU A 122 13.18 -13.88 -17.81
CA GLU A 122 12.98 -12.59 -18.46
C GLU A 122 13.02 -11.41 -17.48
N ARG A 123 13.01 -11.67 -16.16
CA ARG A 123 13.14 -10.65 -15.10
C ARG A 123 14.58 -10.14 -14.96
N ILE A 124 15.15 -9.72 -16.09
CA ILE A 124 16.47 -9.13 -16.21
C ILE A 124 16.36 -7.61 -16.42
N THR A 125 17.34 -6.85 -15.93
CA THR A 125 17.33 -5.38 -15.97
C THR A 125 17.10 -4.81 -17.38
N LYS A 126 17.63 -5.47 -18.42
CA LYS A 126 17.43 -5.06 -19.81
C LYS A 126 15.95 -5.07 -20.22
N ASN A 127 15.25 -6.16 -19.94
CA ASN A 127 13.84 -6.33 -20.32
C ASN A 127 12.93 -5.44 -19.47
N ILE A 128 13.22 -5.31 -18.17
CA ILE A 128 12.48 -4.40 -17.28
C ILE A 128 12.59 -2.96 -17.79
N ARG A 129 13.78 -2.50 -18.18
CA ARG A 129 13.99 -1.16 -18.75
C ARG A 129 13.30 -1.00 -20.10
N ALA A 130 13.34 -2.01 -20.96
CA ALA A 130 12.65 -1.97 -22.25
C ALA A 130 11.13 -1.83 -22.07
N LYS A 131 10.56 -2.61 -21.15
CA LYS A 131 9.13 -2.57 -20.82
C LYS A 131 8.75 -1.21 -20.21
N ALA A 132 9.55 -0.67 -19.28
CA ALA A 132 9.32 0.67 -18.73
C ALA A 132 9.38 1.79 -19.81
N LYS A 133 10.22 1.65 -20.83
CA LYS A 133 10.36 2.61 -21.94
C LYS A 133 9.30 2.47 -23.04
N SER A 134 8.52 1.39 -23.04
CA SER A 134 7.53 1.12 -24.10
C SER A 134 6.40 2.15 -24.14
N GLY A 135 6.15 2.88 -23.04
CA GLY A 135 5.03 3.82 -22.92
C GLY A 135 3.68 3.14 -22.65
N GLU A 136 3.62 1.80 -22.56
CA GLU A 136 2.39 1.03 -22.34
C GLU A 136 1.68 1.37 -21.02
N PHE A 137 2.44 1.82 -20.02
CA PHE A 137 1.94 2.05 -18.66
C PHE A 137 2.00 3.52 -18.22
N THR A 138 2.22 4.46 -19.15
CA THR A 138 2.06 5.88 -18.82
C THR A 138 0.57 6.19 -18.67
N GLY A 139 0.17 6.78 -17.54
CA GLY A 139 -1.23 7.04 -17.26
C GLY A 139 -1.93 7.89 -18.31
N ARG A 140 -3.25 7.69 -18.40
CA ARG A 140 -4.17 8.63 -19.04
C ARG A 140 -3.73 10.04 -18.68
N ASN A 141 -3.59 10.91 -19.68
CA ASN A 141 -3.53 12.35 -19.47
C ASN A 141 -4.60 12.69 -18.42
N LEU A 142 -4.16 13.06 -17.21
CA LEU A 142 -5.01 13.78 -16.30
C LEU A 142 -5.32 15.06 -17.07
N SER A 143 -6.53 15.10 -17.62
CA SER A 143 -7.08 16.20 -18.39
C SER A 143 -6.62 17.53 -17.81
N ASP A 144 -6.11 18.38 -18.70
CA ASP A 144 -5.81 19.78 -18.47
C ASP A 144 -6.82 20.40 -17.50
N PRO A 145 -6.37 21.06 -16.41
CA PRO A 145 -7.25 21.95 -15.69
C PRO A 145 -7.40 23.21 -16.55
N ASN A 146 -8.62 23.43 -17.03
CA ASN A 146 -9.12 24.75 -17.46
C ASN A 146 -8.84 25.81 -16.39
#